data_AF-A0A5P9QEN8-F1
#
_entry.id   AF-A0A5P9QEN8-F1
#
_cell.length_a   1.000
_cell.length_b   1.000
_cell.length_c   1.000
_cell.angle_alpha   90.00
_cell.angle_beta   90.00
_cell.angle_gamma   90.00
#
_symmetry.space_group_name_H-M   'P 1'
#
loop_
_entity.id
_entity.type
_entity.pdbx_description
1 polymer ?
#
loop_
_entity_poly.entity_id
_entity_poly.type
_entity_poly.pdbx_seq_one_letter_code
_entity_poly.pdbx_strand_id
1 'polypeptide(L)'
;MTRHALARLDGSADDGFALVPTSFARRAGTAPGTAGDYSRFKHGDGAVAARYGEALALAYLASGRAHGPLLVTSSGYDVAPPAAAALLPAFAATLAAHGHDARCVVVRRHTPSDGDYATWGAAQRRARLRPAHLEAPGDVRGAHVVALDDVRVTGAHEHAVHAALRTAGARHVDHLYVVQVPRSRTASVEAELNAASVRDAEDVLVLAAEPEYVPNARVARLLLALAPPVLDDVLCRAPRGLVTWLGDVALRDRFATLPRYVAGAERVRAAGERAYRLAAR
;
A
#
# COMPACT_ATOMS: atom_id res chain seq x y z
N MET A 1 -20.39 -5.82 -7.07
CA MET A 1 -19.00 -5.61 -6.62
C MET A 1 -18.68 -6.67 -5.59
N THR A 2 -17.62 -7.43 -5.79
CA THR A 2 -17.26 -8.53 -4.89
C THR A 2 -16.01 -8.18 -4.08
N ARG A 3 -15.95 -8.68 -2.85
CA ARG A 3 -14.94 -8.33 -1.85
C ARG A 3 -14.47 -9.59 -1.15
N HIS A 4 -13.16 -9.77 -1.04
CA HIS A 4 -12.58 -10.85 -0.23
C HIS A 4 -11.37 -10.34 0.54
N ALA A 5 -11.06 -10.97 1.67
CA ALA A 5 -9.88 -10.62 2.45
C ALA A 5 -9.16 -11.91 2.89
N LEU A 6 -7.83 -11.87 3.03
CA LEU A 6 -7.10 -13.01 3.62
C LEU A 6 -7.42 -13.17 5.10
N ALA A 7 -7.36 -12.05 5.82
CA ALA A 7 -7.52 -12.00 7.26
C ALA A 7 -8.74 -11.16 7.67
N ARG A 8 -9.27 -11.48 8.84
CA ARG A 8 -10.07 -10.55 9.65
C ARG A 8 -9.38 -10.37 10.99
N LEU A 9 -9.61 -9.24 11.63
CA LEU A 9 -9.17 -9.04 13.01
C LEU A 9 -10.07 -9.82 13.97
N ASP A 10 -9.45 -10.60 14.85
CA ASP A 10 -10.15 -11.17 15.99
C ASP A 10 -10.32 -10.13 17.10
N GLY A 11 -11.50 -10.11 17.70
CA GLY A 11 -11.91 -9.10 18.67
C GLY A 11 -11.88 -9.55 20.12
N SER A 12 -11.53 -10.80 20.40
CA SER A 12 -11.64 -11.45 21.71
C SER A 12 -10.32 -11.65 22.46
N ALA A 13 -9.20 -11.18 21.92
CA ALA A 13 -7.92 -11.31 22.59
C ALA A 13 -7.71 -10.14 23.54
N ASP A 14 -7.71 -10.43 24.84
CA ASP A 14 -7.40 -9.49 25.92
C ASP A 14 -5.93 -8.99 25.87
N ASP A 15 -5.08 -9.58 25.02
CA ASP A 15 -3.62 -9.33 24.92
C ASP A 15 -3.12 -8.89 23.52
N GLY A 16 -3.99 -8.46 22.60
CA GLY A 16 -3.55 -7.85 21.34
C GLY A 16 -4.34 -8.27 20.09
N PHE A 17 -3.91 -7.81 18.91
CA PHE A 17 -4.60 -8.10 17.64
C PHE A 17 -4.11 -9.41 17.02
N ALA A 18 -5.01 -10.38 16.86
CA ALA A 18 -4.77 -11.57 16.06
C ALA A 18 -5.40 -11.45 14.67
N LEU A 19 -4.64 -11.82 13.64
CA LEU A 19 -5.14 -11.99 12.29
C LEU A 19 -5.65 -13.42 12.13
N VAL A 20 -6.96 -13.59 11.97
CA VAL A 20 -7.56 -14.91 11.76
C VAL A 20 -7.99 -15.08 10.31
N PRO A 21 -7.79 -16.27 9.71
CA PRO A 21 -8.11 -16.48 8.31
C PRO A 21 -9.62 -16.34 8.07
N THR A 22 -9.99 -15.75 6.94
CA THR A 22 -11.38 -15.73 6.47
C THR A 22 -11.75 -17.07 5.81
N SER A 23 -13.01 -17.26 5.45
CA SER A 23 -13.42 -18.41 4.61
C SER A 23 -12.81 -18.37 3.20
N PHE A 24 -12.40 -17.19 2.72
CA PHE A 24 -11.68 -17.05 1.46
C PHE A 24 -10.27 -17.64 1.57
N ALA A 25 -9.51 -17.26 2.60
CA ALA A 25 -8.18 -17.82 2.86
C ALA A 25 -8.23 -19.32 3.22
N ARG A 26 -9.17 -19.74 4.07
CA ARG A 26 -9.28 -21.15 4.49
C ARG A 26 -9.49 -22.11 3.32
N ARG A 27 -10.27 -21.72 2.31
CA ARG A 27 -10.53 -22.55 1.14
C ARG A 27 -9.27 -22.84 0.31
N ALA A 28 -8.29 -21.94 0.35
CA ALA A 28 -7.01 -22.12 -0.33
C ALA A 28 -5.90 -22.67 0.58
N GLY A 29 -6.18 -22.96 1.85
CA GLY A 29 -5.16 -23.39 2.80
C GLY A 29 -4.11 -22.31 3.11
N THR A 30 -4.38 -21.04 2.81
CA THR A 30 -3.41 -19.95 3.00
C THR A 30 -3.49 -19.37 4.41
N ALA A 31 -2.33 -19.13 5.03
CA ALA A 31 -2.25 -18.45 6.33
C ALA A 31 -2.24 -16.91 6.17
N PRO A 32 -2.92 -16.15 7.05
CA PRO A 32 -3.02 -14.69 6.97
C PRO A 32 -1.80 -13.94 7.51
N GLY A 33 -0.77 -14.64 8.03
CA GLY A 33 0.34 -14.04 8.77
C GLY A 33 -0.05 -13.49 10.15
N THR A 34 0.83 -12.70 10.73
CA THR A 34 0.69 -12.08 12.06
C THR A 34 0.46 -10.56 11.97
N ALA A 35 0.10 -9.92 13.08
CA ALA A 35 0.06 -8.45 13.14
C ALA A 35 1.44 -7.82 12.89
N GLY A 36 2.52 -8.51 13.29
CA GLY A 36 3.89 -8.08 13.02
C GLY A 36 4.27 -8.17 11.54
N ASP A 37 3.89 -9.25 10.86
CA ASP A 37 4.01 -9.36 9.39
C ASP A 37 3.29 -8.17 8.72
N TYR A 38 2.05 -7.87 9.13
CA TYR A 38 1.29 -6.76 8.58
C TYR A 38 1.97 -5.40 8.82
N SER A 39 2.49 -5.16 10.03
CA SER A 39 3.24 -3.94 10.36
C SER A 39 4.48 -3.78 9.48
N ARG A 40 5.27 -4.84 9.29
CA ARG A 40 6.45 -4.86 8.41
C ARG A 40 6.08 -4.62 6.95
N PHE A 41 5.05 -5.29 6.46
CA PHE A 41 4.50 -5.07 5.11
C PHE A 41 4.12 -3.60 4.87
N LYS A 42 3.42 -2.97 5.82
CA LYS A 42 3.02 -1.55 5.70
C LYS A 42 4.21 -0.59 5.64
N HIS A 43 5.39 -1.03 6.10
CA HIS A 43 6.63 -0.26 6.10
C HIS A 43 7.65 -0.68 5.04
N GLY A 44 7.27 -1.59 4.13
CA GLY A 44 8.06 -1.90 2.93
C GLY A 44 8.80 -3.23 2.96
N ASP A 45 8.45 -4.15 3.85
CA ASP A 45 8.97 -5.52 3.80
C ASP A 45 8.46 -6.25 2.55
N GLY A 46 9.32 -6.38 1.54
CA GLY A 46 8.94 -7.02 0.27
C GLY A 46 8.78 -8.54 0.37
N ALA A 47 9.50 -9.22 1.27
CA ALA A 47 9.33 -10.65 1.51
C ALA A 47 7.91 -10.94 2.02
N VAL A 48 7.46 -10.13 2.98
CA VAL A 48 6.10 -10.24 3.51
C VAL A 48 5.08 -9.80 2.45
N ALA A 49 5.36 -8.74 1.68
CA ALA A 49 4.47 -8.33 0.59
C ALA A 49 4.29 -9.45 -0.46
N ALA A 50 5.37 -10.14 -0.83
CA ALA A 50 5.35 -11.25 -1.77
C ALA A 50 4.49 -12.41 -1.24
N ARG A 51 4.70 -12.80 0.02
CA ARG A 51 3.87 -13.82 0.70
C ARG A 51 2.39 -13.45 0.70
N TYR A 52 2.05 -12.19 0.97
CA TYR A 52 0.66 -11.74 0.91
C TYR A 52 0.09 -11.73 -0.51
N GLY A 53 0.88 -11.29 -1.51
CA GLY A 53 0.48 -11.33 -2.91
C GLY A 53 0.19 -12.75 -3.40
N GLU A 54 1.08 -13.69 -3.08
CA GLU A 54 0.92 -15.12 -3.38
C GLU A 54 -0.32 -15.70 -2.70
N ALA A 55 -0.48 -15.49 -1.39
CA ALA A 55 -1.63 -15.99 -0.64
C ALA A 55 -2.96 -15.43 -1.19
N LEU A 56 -3.00 -14.14 -1.56
CA LEU A 56 -4.15 -13.52 -2.22
C LEU A 56 -4.48 -14.18 -3.56
N ALA A 57 -3.45 -14.46 -4.38
CA ALA A 57 -3.64 -15.09 -5.68
C ALA A 57 -4.14 -16.53 -5.56
N LEU A 58 -3.56 -17.33 -4.67
CA LEU A 58 -4.02 -18.70 -4.39
C LEU A 58 -5.47 -18.73 -3.89
N ALA A 59 -5.83 -17.83 -2.97
CA ALA A 59 -7.20 -17.69 -2.51
C ALA A 59 -8.17 -17.26 -3.63
N TYR A 60 -7.72 -16.39 -4.53
CA TYR A 60 -8.49 -15.95 -5.68
C TYR A 60 -8.71 -17.07 -6.70
N LEU A 61 -7.69 -17.86 -7.00
CA LEU A 61 -7.75 -19.06 -7.85
C LEU A 61 -8.73 -20.09 -7.27
N ALA A 62 -8.61 -20.41 -5.97
CA ALA A 62 -9.50 -21.35 -5.29
C ALA A 62 -10.97 -20.91 -5.25
N SER A 63 -11.24 -19.60 -5.44
CA SER A 63 -12.60 -19.09 -5.54
C SER A 63 -13.28 -19.37 -6.89
N GLY A 64 -12.52 -19.82 -7.90
CA GLY A 64 -13.02 -20.09 -9.26
C GLY A 64 -13.35 -18.83 -10.06
N ARG A 65 -12.83 -17.66 -9.64
CA ARG A 65 -13.18 -16.35 -10.22
C ARG A 65 -12.14 -15.81 -11.19
N ALA A 66 -10.96 -16.42 -11.22
CA ALA A 66 -9.94 -16.13 -12.20
C ALA A 66 -10.39 -16.69 -13.57
N HIS A 67 -10.82 -15.83 -14.47
CA HIS A 67 -11.25 -16.21 -15.82
C HIS A 67 -10.84 -15.17 -16.86
N GLY A 68 -10.33 -15.64 -18.01
CA GLY A 68 -9.80 -14.81 -19.08
C GLY A 68 -8.63 -13.91 -18.64
N PRO A 69 -8.26 -12.92 -19.47
CA PRO A 69 -7.24 -11.94 -19.11
C PRO A 69 -7.66 -11.06 -17.93
N LEU A 70 -6.74 -10.88 -16.99
CA LEU A 70 -6.92 -10.12 -15.76
C LEU A 70 -6.01 -8.90 -15.73
N LEU A 71 -6.58 -7.75 -15.36
CA LEU A 71 -5.81 -6.58 -14.98
C LEU A 71 -5.71 -6.52 -13.47
N VAL A 72 -4.51 -6.38 -12.93
CA VAL A 72 -4.27 -6.32 -11.49
C VAL A 72 -3.82 -4.90 -11.14
N THR A 73 -4.49 -4.25 -10.20
CA THR A 73 -4.14 -2.90 -9.75
C THR A 73 -4.15 -2.82 -8.24
N SER A 74 -3.60 -1.74 -7.69
CA SER A 74 -3.81 -1.35 -6.30
C SER A 74 -4.54 -0.01 -6.19
N SER A 75 -4.73 0.43 -4.96
CA SER A 75 -5.09 1.80 -4.58
C SER A 75 -4.30 2.85 -5.35
N GLY A 76 -4.96 3.90 -5.85
CA GLY A 76 -4.34 4.83 -6.79
C GLY A 76 -3.29 5.76 -6.16
N TYR A 77 -2.21 6.03 -6.90
CA TYR A 77 -1.08 6.87 -6.48
C TYR A 77 -0.47 7.66 -7.65
N ASP A 78 0.40 8.62 -7.33
CA ASP A 78 1.16 9.40 -8.33
C ASP A 78 2.60 8.90 -8.40
N VAL A 79 3.40 9.30 -7.40
CA VAL A 79 4.84 8.99 -7.33
C VAL A 79 5.12 7.96 -6.24
N ALA A 80 4.77 8.25 -4.98
CA ALA A 80 4.98 7.29 -3.91
C ALA A 80 3.82 6.25 -3.88
N PRO A 81 4.10 4.95 -4.13
CA PRO A 81 3.06 3.93 -4.13
C PRO A 81 2.54 3.63 -2.72
N PRO A 82 1.30 3.12 -2.57
CA PRO A 82 0.85 2.52 -1.32
C PRO A 82 1.57 1.19 -1.07
N ALA A 83 1.57 0.71 0.17
CA ALA A 83 2.10 -0.63 0.51
C ALA A 83 1.47 -1.73 -0.35
N ALA A 84 0.16 -1.62 -0.64
CA ALA A 84 -0.58 -2.56 -1.49
C ALA A 84 -0.01 -2.71 -2.92
N ALA A 85 0.76 -1.74 -3.44
CA ALA A 85 1.40 -1.88 -4.74
C ALA A 85 2.48 -2.99 -4.75
N ALA A 86 3.12 -3.25 -3.60
CA ALA A 86 4.12 -4.31 -3.47
C ALA A 86 3.51 -5.73 -3.55
N LEU A 87 2.18 -5.86 -3.44
CA LEU A 87 1.47 -7.13 -3.61
C LEU A 87 1.38 -7.55 -5.08
N LEU A 88 1.39 -6.59 -6.01
CA LEU A 88 1.04 -6.79 -7.41
C LEU A 88 1.96 -7.78 -8.12
N PRO A 89 3.31 -7.70 -8.01
CA PRO A 89 4.20 -8.58 -8.76
C PRO A 89 4.02 -10.05 -8.38
N ALA A 90 4.00 -10.36 -7.08
CA ALA A 90 3.80 -11.73 -6.60
C ALA A 90 2.41 -12.25 -6.96
N PHE A 91 1.35 -11.43 -6.79
CA PHE A 91 0.00 -11.83 -7.17
C PHE A 91 -0.11 -12.19 -8.67
N ALA A 92 0.41 -11.33 -9.55
CA ALA A 92 0.37 -11.58 -10.99
C ALA A 92 1.25 -12.78 -11.40
N ALA A 93 2.44 -12.92 -10.80
CA ALA A 93 3.32 -14.06 -11.05
C ALA A 93 2.66 -15.39 -10.62
N THR A 94 1.99 -15.43 -9.47
CA THR A 94 1.26 -16.62 -9.02
C THR A 94 0.10 -16.96 -9.96
N LEU A 95 -0.65 -15.97 -10.46
CA LEU A 95 -1.69 -16.22 -11.48
C LEU A 95 -1.10 -16.79 -12.78
N ALA A 96 0.00 -16.20 -13.26
CA ALA A 96 0.69 -16.65 -14.47
C ALA A 96 1.21 -18.09 -14.32
N ALA A 97 1.78 -18.43 -13.15
CA ALA A 97 2.23 -19.79 -12.85
C ALA A 97 1.09 -20.83 -12.88
N HIS A 98 -0.17 -20.40 -12.72
CA HIS A 98 -1.37 -21.23 -12.81
C HIS A 98 -2.09 -21.10 -14.15
N GLY A 99 -1.43 -20.54 -15.18
CA GLY A 99 -1.96 -20.48 -16.55
C GLY A 99 -2.94 -19.34 -16.82
N HIS A 100 -2.99 -18.31 -15.96
CA HIS A 100 -3.81 -17.12 -16.19
C HIS A 100 -2.98 -15.96 -16.74
N ASP A 101 -3.46 -15.32 -17.80
CA ASP A 101 -2.92 -14.05 -18.28
C ASP A 101 -3.29 -12.93 -17.28
N ALA A 102 -2.29 -12.42 -16.57
CA ALA A 102 -2.45 -11.36 -15.58
C ALA A 102 -1.39 -10.29 -15.80
N ARG A 103 -1.82 -9.02 -15.92
CA ARG A 103 -0.91 -7.88 -16.06
C ARG A 103 -1.23 -6.78 -15.07
N CYS A 104 -0.17 -6.21 -14.50
CA CYS A 104 -0.29 -5.11 -13.56
C CYS A 104 -0.55 -3.79 -14.30
N VAL A 105 -1.50 -3.01 -13.78
CA VAL A 105 -1.81 -1.67 -14.26
C VAL A 105 -1.90 -0.71 -13.07
N VAL A 106 -1.69 0.58 -13.31
CA VAL A 106 -1.67 1.61 -12.26
C VAL A 106 -2.85 2.55 -12.43
N VAL A 107 -3.67 2.66 -11.39
CA VAL A 107 -4.61 3.77 -11.25
C VAL A 107 -3.84 4.99 -10.77
N ARG A 108 -3.80 6.04 -11.57
CA ARG A 108 -3.12 7.28 -11.20
C ARG A 108 -3.97 8.11 -10.27
N ARG A 109 -3.35 8.84 -9.35
CA ARG A 109 -4.02 9.76 -8.43
C ARG A 109 -3.43 11.15 -8.57
N HIS A 110 -4.28 12.16 -8.80
CA HIS A 110 -3.79 13.52 -9.05
C HIS A 110 -3.61 14.39 -7.81
N THR A 111 -3.94 13.91 -6.60
CA THR A 111 -3.86 14.73 -5.38
C THR A 111 -3.40 13.88 -4.20
N PRO A 112 -2.26 14.20 -3.57
CA PRO A 112 -1.83 13.47 -2.38
C PRO A 112 -2.75 13.73 -1.19
N SER A 113 -2.71 12.81 -0.24
CA SER A 113 -3.38 12.98 1.05
C SER A 113 -2.38 13.28 2.15
N ASP A 114 -2.79 14.15 3.05
CA ASP A 114 -2.02 14.59 4.22
C ASP A 114 -1.82 13.54 5.32
N GLY A 115 -2.18 12.27 5.07
CA GLY A 115 -1.92 11.15 5.99
C GLY A 115 -2.78 11.13 7.26
N ASP A 116 -3.33 12.26 7.71
CA ASP A 116 -4.16 12.39 8.93
C ASP A 116 -5.61 11.91 8.73
N TYR A 117 -5.79 10.77 8.06
CA TYR A 117 -7.11 10.15 7.91
C TYR A 117 -7.74 9.83 9.26
N ALA A 118 -6.94 9.48 10.27
CA ALA A 118 -7.43 9.09 11.59
C ALA A 118 -8.20 10.21 12.32
N THR A 119 -7.79 11.47 12.15
CA THR A 119 -8.40 12.62 12.83
C THR A 119 -9.58 13.24 12.07
N TRP A 120 -9.75 12.91 10.78
CA TRP A 120 -10.78 13.50 9.94
C TRP A 120 -12.16 12.86 10.13
N GLY A 121 -13.20 13.68 10.11
CA GLY A 121 -14.59 13.21 10.08
C GLY A 121 -14.94 12.48 8.78
N ALA A 122 -16.00 11.67 8.80
CA ALA A 122 -16.42 10.86 7.64
C ALA A 122 -16.68 11.69 6.37
N ALA A 123 -17.17 12.93 6.49
CA ALA A 123 -17.42 13.83 5.36
C ALA A 123 -16.12 14.35 4.72
N GLN A 124 -15.12 14.71 5.52
CA GLN A 124 -13.80 15.16 5.04
C GLN A 124 -13.03 14.02 4.36
N ARG A 125 -13.10 12.80 4.92
CA ARG A 125 -12.54 11.59 4.28
C ARG A 125 -13.15 11.34 2.90
N ARG A 126 -14.48 11.45 2.76
CA ARG A 126 -15.20 11.31 1.49
C ARG A 126 -14.83 12.40 0.47
N ALA A 127 -14.63 13.64 0.92
CA ALA A 127 -14.34 14.76 0.03
C ALA A 127 -12.96 14.65 -0.66
N ARG A 128 -11.97 14.02 -0.01
CA ARG A 128 -10.61 13.84 -0.55
C ARG A 128 -10.43 12.54 -1.33
N LEU A 129 -11.30 11.55 -1.13
CA LEU A 129 -11.37 10.27 -1.85
C LEU A 129 -12.47 10.30 -2.93
N ARG A 130 -12.47 11.32 -3.78
CA ARG A 130 -13.43 11.40 -4.90
C ARG A 130 -12.90 10.61 -6.10
N PRO A 131 -13.77 9.87 -6.82
CA PRO A 131 -13.38 9.19 -8.07
C PRO A 131 -12.74 10.13 -9.08
N ALA A 132 -13.15 11.40 -9.12
CA ALA A 132 -12.60 12.43 -10.00
C ALA A 132 -11.11 12.73 -9.78
N HIS A 133 -10.52 12.29 -8.67
CA HIS A 133 -9.08 12.43 -8.42
C HIS A 133 -8.28 11.21 -8.87
N LEU A 134 -8.95 10.20 -9.45
CA LEU A 134 -8.35 8.96 -9.92
C LEU A 134 -8.53 8.83 -11.44
N GLU A 135 -7.45 8.44 -12.10
CA GLU A 135 -7.43 8.13 -13.52
C GLU A 135 -7.12 6.65 -13.68
N ALA A 136 -8.10 5.90 -14.20
CA ALA A 136 -7.90 4.50 -14.55
C ALA A 136 -7.06 4.41 -15.84
N PRO A 137 -6.26 3.34 -16.01
CA PRO A 137 -5.46 3.16 -17.20
C PRO A 137 -6.36 2.94 -18.44
N GLY A 138 -5.91 3.40 -19.61
CA GLY A 138 -6.76 3.47 -20.82
C GLY A 138 -7.21 2.11 -21.39
N ASP A 139 -6.66 1.02 -20.87
CA ASP A 139 -6.81 -0.35 -21.34
C ASP A 139 -7.77 -1.20 -20.49
N VAL A 140 -8.49 -0.58 -19.54
CA VAL A 140 -9.45 -1.28 -18.67
C VAL A 140 -10.81 -1.53 -19.34
N ARG A 141 -11.07 -0.98 -20.52
CA ARG A 141 -12.38 -1.09 -21.19
C ARG A 141 -12.71 -2.55 -21.50
N GLY A 142 -13.85 -3.02 -21.00
CA GLY A 142 -14.31 -4.40 -21.14
C GLY A 142 -13.54 -5.42 -20.28
N ALA A 143 -12.52 -4.99 -19.54
CA ALA A 143 -11.62 -5.89 -18.81
C ALA A 143 -12.23 -6.41 -17.49
N HIS A 144 -11.67 -7.51 -17.00
CA HIS A 144 -11.83 -7.96 -15.62
C HIS A 144 -10.65 -7.44 -14.79
N VAL A 145 -10.94 -6.58 -13.81
CA VAL A 145 -9.93 -5.95 -12.97
C VAL A 145 -9.98 -6.52 -11.55
N VAL A 146 -8.83 -6.84 -10.99
CA VAL A 146 -8.63 -7.21 -9.59
C VAL A 146 -7.88 -6.07 -8.90
N ALA A 147 -8.53 -5.41 -7.94
CA ALA A 147 -7.96 -4.34 -7.15
C ALA A 147 -7.51 -4.88 -5.79
N LEU A 148 -6.22 -4.77 -5.50
CA LEU A 148 -5.60 -5.16 -4.23
C LEU A 148 -5.48 -3.95 -3.31
N ASP A 149 -5.78 -4.14 -2.04
CA ASP A 149 -5.57 -3.11 -1.01
C ASP A 149 -5.05 -3.75 0.29
N ASP A 150 -4.41 -2.95 1.12
CA ASP A 150 -3.80 -3.47 2.35
C ASP A 150 -4.85 -3.74 3.44
N VAL A 151 -5.78 -2.81 3.64
CA VAL A 151 -6.82 -2.93 4.67
C VAL A 151 -8.16 -2.36 4.25
N ARG A 152 -9.23 -3.07 4.58
CA ARG A 152 -10.59 -2.57 4.48
C ARG A 152 -11.11 -2.13 5.85
N VAL A 153 -11.23 -0.81 6.04
CA VAL A 153 -11.86 -0.21 7.23
C VAL A 153 -13.31 0.22 6.95
N THR A 154 -13.49 1.30 6.19
CA THR A 154 -14.82 1.87 5.88
C THR A 154 -15.33 1.54 4.48
N GLY A 155 -14.43 1.16 3.57
CA GLY A 155 -14.72 0.95 2.14
C GLY A 155 -14.75 2.24 1.29
N ALA A 156 -14.36 3.40 1.83
CA ALA A 156 -14.34 4.65 1.06
C ALA A 156 -13.34 4.60 -0.11
N HIS A 157 -12.13 4.06 0.13
CA HIS A 157 -11.10 3.93 -0.90
C HIS A 157 -11.53 2.96 -2.01
N GLU A 158 -12.00 1.79 -1.59
CA GLU A 158 -12.64 0.77 -2.45
C GLU A 158 -13.71 1.37 -3.36
N HIS A 159 -14.63 2.19 -2.82
CA HIS A 159 -15.69 2.79 -3.61
C HIS A 159 -15.15 3.78 -4.66
N ALA A 160 -14.14 4.58 -4.30
CA ALA A 160 -13.51 5.53 -5.22
C ALA A 160 -12.80 4.82 -6.38
N VAL A 161 -11.98 3.82 -6.08
CA VAL A 161 -11.27 3.01 -7.09
C VAL A 161 -12.26 2.24 -7.97
N HIS A 162 -13.28 1.62 -7.37
CA HIS A 162 -14.32 0.92 -8.12
C HIS A 162 -15.02 1.85 -9.10
N ALA A 163 -15.45 3.04 -8.66
CA ALA A 163 -16.13 4.01 -9.51
C ALA A 163 -15.23 4.49 -10.65
N ALA A 164 -13.94 4.76 -10.40
CA ALA A 164 -12.99 5.17 -11.42
C ALA A 164 -12.81 4.08 -12.50
N LEU A 165 -12.57 2.82 -12.10
CA LEU A 165 -12.42 1.69 -13.02
C LEU A 165 -13.69 1.41 -13.82
N ARG A 166 -14.86 1.47 -13.18
CA ARG A 166 -16.16 1.29 -13.85
C ARG A 166 -16.48 2.40 -14.83
N THR A 167 -16.17 3.65 -14.49
CA THR A 167 -16.34 4.81 -15.38
C THR A 167 -15.46 4.70 -16.62
N ALA A 168 -14.24 4.16 -16.47
CA ALA A 168 -13.34 3.86 -17.58
C ALA A 168 -13.74 2.62 -18.40
N GLY A 169 -14.80 1.92 -18.02
CA GLY A 169 -15.41 0.84 -18.80
C GLY A 169 -15.02 -0.58 -18.38
N ALA A 170 -14.40 -0.79 -17.21
CA ALA A 170 -14.13 -2.13 -16.70
C ALA A 170 -15.42 -2.96 -16.60
N ARG A 171 -15.44 -4.18 -17.15
CA ARG A 171 -16.61 -5.07 -17.16
C ARG A 171 -16.88 -5.70 -15.79
N HIS A 172 -15.82 -6.07 -15.07
CA HIS A 172 -15.89 -6.57 -13.71
C HIS A 172 -14.75 -5.98 -12.87
N VAL A 173 -15.02 -5.73 -11.60
CA VAL A 173 -14.02 -5.25 -10.64
C VAL A 173 -14.20 -6.01 -9.34
N ASP A 174 -13.20 -6.81 -9.00
CA ASP A 174 -13.08 -7.53 -7.75
C ASP A 174 -12.10 -6.83 -6.82
N HIS A 175 -12.43 -6.76 -5.54
CA HIS A 175 -11.55 -6.17 -4.53
C HIS A 175 -11.05 -7.23 -3.57
N LEU A 176 -9.74 -7.27 -3.35
CA LEU A 176 -9.08 -8.18 -2.44
C LEU A 176 -8.25 -7.41 -1.41
N TYR A 177 -8.28 -7.86 -0.15
CA TYR A 177 -7.62 -7.20 0.97
C TYR A 177 -6.68 -8.16 1.71
N VAL A 178 -5.57 -7.65 2.24
CA VAL A 178 -4.80 -8.41 3.23
C VAL A 178 -5.62 -8.56 4.51
N VAL A 179 -6.12 -7.45 5.06
CA VAL A 179 -6.90 -7.44 6.31
C VAL A 179 -8.27 -6.76 6.12
N GLN A 180 -9.33 -7.36 6.68
CA GLN A 180 -10.62 -6.71 6.86
C GLN A 180 -10.86 -6.37 8.32
N VAL A 181 -11.13 -5.09 8.60
CA VAL A 181 -11.49 -4.60 9.94
C VAL A 181 -13.02 -4.74 10.14
N PRO A 182 -13.48 -5.33 11.25
CA PRO A 182 -14.90 -5.38 11.59
C PRO A 182 -15.48 -3.98 11.77
N ARG A 183 -16.76 -3.80 11.40
CA ARG A 183 -17.47 -2.51 11.53
C ARG A 183 -17.59 -2.00 12.97
N SER A 184 -17.49 -2.88 13.96
CA SER A 184 -17.52 -2.54 15.38
C SER A 184 -16.24 -1.85 15.86
N ARG A 185 -15.18 -1.82 15.04
CA ARG A 185 -13.89 -1.23 15.40
C ARG A 185 -13.66 0.07 14.63
N THR A 186 -12.93 0.99 15.23
CA THR A 186 -12.63 2.31 14.68
C THR A 186 -11.31 2.31 13.91
N ALA A 187 -10.95 3.45 13.33
CA ALA A 187 -9.67 3.65 12.64
C ALA A 187 -8.44 3.52 13.57
N SER A 188 -8.61 3.55 14.90
CA SER A 188 -7.49 3.37 15.84
C SER A 188 -6.82 2.01 15.69
N VAL A 189 -7.60 0.98 15.36
CA VAL A 189 -7.10 -0.39 15.18
C VAL A 189 -6.13 -0.49 14.01
N GLU A 190 -6.31 0.32 12.96
CA GLU A 190 -5.30 0.37 11.89
C GLU A 190 -4.00 0.96 12.41
N ALA A 191 -4.05 2.01 13.25
CA ALA A 191 -2.85 2.60 13.83
C ALA A 191 -2.09 1.60 14.72
N GLU A 192 -2.81 0.84 15.53
CA GLU A 192 -2.24 -0.20 16.39
C GLU A 192 -1.60 -1.33 15.56
N LEU A 193 -2.27 -1.83 14.52
CA LEU A 193 -1.70 -2.80 13.59
C LEU A 193 -0.44 -2.29 12.88
N ASN A 194 -0.43 -1.02 12.50
CA ASN A 194 0.73 -0.42 11.83
C ASN A 194 1.94 -0.36 12.76
N ALA A 195 1.74 -0.12 14.06
CA ALA A 195 2.79 0.05 15.05
C ALA A 195 3.22 -1.26 15.75
N ALA A 196 2.70 -2.42 15.33
CA ALA A 196 2.94 -3.68 16.03
C ALA A 196 4.41 -4.15 15.99
N SER A 197 5.17 -3.81 14.96
CA SER A 197 6.59 -4.19 14.85
C SER A 197 7.52 -3.11 14.31
N VAL A 198 7.00 -2.19 13.49
CA VAL A 198 7.76 -1.02 12.99
C VAL A 198 7.07 0.24 13.50
N ARG A 199 7.77 1.01 14.32
CA ARG A 199 7.20 2.14 15.08
C ARG A 199 7.80 3.48 14.66
N ASP A 200 9.09 3.49 14.34
CA ASP A 200 9.84 4.71 14.11
C ASP A 200 10.84 4.58 12.95
N ALA A 201 11.68 5.60 12.78
CA ALA A 201 12.66 5.67 11.70
C ALA A 201 13.79 4.65 11.87
N GLU A 202 14.13 4.24 13.09
CA GLU A 202 15.18 3.24 13.33
C GLU A 202 14.72 1.86 12.87
N ASP A 203 13.47 1.50 13.20
CA ASP A 203 12.86 0.27 12.71
C ASP A 203 12.79 0.26 11.16
N VAL A 204 12.53 1.41 10.53
CA VAL A 204 12.56 1.57 9.07
C VAL A 204 13.97 1.39 8.51
N LEU A 205 15.02 1.91 9.16
CA LEU A 205 16.40 1.74 8.71
C LEU A 205 16.84 0.27 8.75
N VAL A 206 16.47 -0.44 9.81
CA VAL A 206 16.70 -1.90 9.92
C VAL A 206 16.03 -2.62 8.76
N LEU A 207 14.75 -2.31 8.50
CA LEU A 207 14.01 -2.95 7.42
C LEU A 207 14.55 -2.57 6.03
N ALA A 208 15.03 -1.33 5.86
CA ALA A 208 15.56 -0.83 4.60
C ALA A 208 16.88 -1.49 4.19
N ALA A 209 17.60 -2.08 5.14
CA ALA A 209 18.83 -2.83 4.87
C ALA A 209 18.55 -4.21 4.23
N GLU A 210 17.31 -4.69 4.24
CA GLU A 210 16.94 -5.97 3.65
C GLU A 210 16.95 -5.92 2.11
N PRO A 211 17.37 -6.99 1.41
CA PRO A 211 17.48 -7.00 -0.05
C PRO A 211 16.16 -6.77 -0.79
N GLU A 212 15.04 -7.21 -0.21
CA GLU A 212 13.70 -7.13 -0.80
C GLU A 212 12.93 -5.88 -0.34
N TYR A 213 13.60 -4.89 0.24
CA TYR A 213 12.92 -3.70 0.73
C TYR A 213 12.25 -2.88 -0.39
N VAL A 214 10.97 -2.57 -0.22
CA VAL A 214 10.16 -1.79 -1.16
C VAL A 214 9.58 -0.55 -0.46
N PRO A 215 10.22 0.63 -0.59
CA PRO A 215 9.74 1.83 0.06
C PRO A 215 8.38 2.29 -0.52
N ASN A 216 7.58 2.93 0.33
CA ASN A 216 6.20 3.32 -0.02
C ASN A 216 5.79 4.65 0.63
N ALA A 217 4.62 5.16 0.27
CA ALA A 217 4.14 6.47 0.72
C ALA A 217 4.02 6.63 2.25
N ARG A 218 3.87 5.54 3.01
CA ARG A 218 3.90 5.59 4.48
C ARG A 218 5.30 5.91 4.97
N VAL A 219 6.31 5.21 4.44
CA VAL A 219 7.72 5.44 4.75
C VAL A 219 8.11 6.88 4.42
N ALA A 220 7.76 7.37 3.22
CA ALA A 220 8.03 8.75 2.84
C ALA A 220 7.43 9.75 3.84
N ARG A 221 6.15 9.58 4.22
CA ARG A 221 5.51 10.47 5.21
C ARG A 221 6.16 10.39 6.59
N LEU A 222 6.58 9.21 7.02
CA LEU A 222 7.25 9.04 8.30
C LEU A 222 8.58 9.80 8.31
N LEU A 223 9.42 9.59 7.30
CA LEU A 223 10.74 10.21 7.21
C LEU A 223 10.67 11.73 6.98
N LEU A 224 9.81 12.19 6.08
CA LEU A 224 9.66 13.62 5.77
C LEU A 224 9.06 14.44 6.92
N ALA A 225 8.41 13.78 7.90
CA ALA A 225 7.88 14.43 9.10
C ALA A 225 8.87 14.50 10.27
N LEU A 226 10.07 13.92 10.13
CA LEU A 226 11.07 13.92 11.19
C LEU A 226 11.59 15.33 11.46
N ALA A 227 12.02 15.56 12.71
CA ALA A 227 12.74 16.77 13.07
C ALA A 227 14.02 16.88 12.23
N PRO A 228 14.44 18.08 11.80
CA PRO A 228 15.52 18.19 10.82
C PRO A 228 16.86 17.56 11.22
N PRO A 229 17.33 17.63 12.49
CA PRO A 229 18.54 16.92 12.91
C PRO A 229 18.40 15.40 12.83
N VAL A 230 17.21 14.87 13.13
CA VAL A 230 16.92 13.42 13.08
C VAL A 230 16.87 12.95 11.63
N LEU A 231 16.24 13.72 10.74
CA LEU A 231 16.22 13.40 9.31
C LEU A 231 17.63 13.35 8.73
N ASP A 232 18.52 14.27 9.10
CA ASP A 232 19.90 14.26 8.63
C ASP A 232 20.67 13.02 9.06
N ASP A 233 20.51 12.59 10.31
CA ASP A 233 21.12 11.35 10.79
C ASP A 233 20.61 10.14 10.00
N VAL A 234 19.29 10.06 9.82
CA VAL A 234 18.65 8.99 9.03
C VAL A 234 19.15 8.99 7.59
N LEU A 235 19.27 10.14 6.94
CA LEU A 235 19.77 10.23 5.56
C LEU A 235 21.24 9.82 5.43
N CYS A 236 22.06 10.03 6.46
CA CYS A 236 23.46 9.58 6.48
C CYS A 236 23.59 8.06 6.61
N ARG A 237 22.66 7.42 7.33
CA ARG A 237 22.70 5.99 7.65
C ARG A 237 21.87 5.12 6.71
N ALA A 238 20.88 5.71 6.05
CA ALA A 238 19.97 5.00 5.16
C ALA A 238 20.71 4.40 3.95
N PRO A 239 20.31 3.20 3.50
CA PRO A 239 20.78 2.65 2.25
C PRO A 239 20.57 3.62 1.08
N ARG A 240 21.55 3.68 0.18
CA ARG A 240 21.55 4.62 -0.96
C ARG A 240 20.28 4.52 -1.81
N GLY A 241 19.73 3.32 -1.98
CA GLY A 241 18.48 3.09 -2.70
C GLY A 241 17.29 3.83 -2.09
N LEU A 242 17.16 3.78 -0.75
CA LEU A 242 16.12 4.50 -0.03
C LEU A 242 16.30 6.03 -0.14
N VAL A 243 17.53 6.54 0.03
CA VAL A 243 17.79 7.98 -0.10
C VAL A 243 17.47 8.49 -1.51
N THR A 244 17.87 7.73 -2.54
CA THR A 244 17.60 8.08 -3.94
C THR A 244 16.10 8.10 -4.22
N TRP A 245 15.39 7.04 -3.81
CA TRP A 245 13.94 6.95 -3.95
C TRP A 245 13.21 8.08 -3.21
N LEU A 246 13.64 8.40 -1.97
CA LEU A 246 13.02 9.48 -1.19
C LEU A 246 13.27 10.85 -1.84
N GLY A 247 14.44 11.04 -2.45
CA GLY A 247 14.75 12.21 -3.29
C GLY A 247 13.79 12.36 -4.45
N ASP A 248 13.56 11.30 -5.23
CA ASP A 248 12.61 11.31 -6.34
C ASP A 248 11.18 11.61 -5.87
N VAL A 249 10.76 11.03 -4.76
CA VAL A 249 9.46 11.31 -4.13
C VAL A 249 9.36 12.75 -3.67
N ALA A 250 10.38 13.28 -2.98
CA ALA A 250 10.39 14.68 -2.55
C ALA A 250 10.40 15.66 -3.73
N LEU A 251 11.01 15.25 -4.86
CA LEU A 251 11.07 16.04 -6.09
C LEU A 251 9.74 16.11 -6.84
N ARG A 252 9.12 14.95 -7.04
CA ARG A 252 8.02 14.77 -8.00
C ARG A 252 6.66 14.64 -7.34
N ASP A 253 6.60 14.10 -6.13
CA ASP A 253 5.35 14.01 -5.39
C ASP A 253 4.98 15.39 -4.81
N ARG A 254 3.71 15.60 -4.49
CA ARG A 254 3.25 16.90 -3.98
C ARG A 254 3.34 17.00 -2.46
N PHE A 255 4.21 16.21 -1.82
CA PHE A 255 4.45 16.34 -0.37
C PHE A 255 4.92 17.76 0.01
N ALA A 256 5.72 18.41 -0.84
CA ALA A 256 6.14 19.80 -0.64
C ALA A 256 4.99 20.83 -0.71
N THR A 257 3.76 20.42 -1.07
CA THR A 257 2.56 21.29 -0.99
C THR A 257 1.86 21.21 0.36
N LEU A 258 2.30 20.31 1.25
CA LEU A 258 1.71 20.06 2.56
C LEU A 258 2.64 20.60 3.64
N PRO A 259 2.20 21.55 4.49
CA PRO A 259 3.06 22.23 5.48
C PRO A 259 3.90 21.29 6.34
N ARG A 260 3.35 20.13 6.72
CA ARG A 260 4.02 19.13 7.55
C ARG A 260 5.29 18.54 6.92
N TYR A 261 5.38 18.49 5.59
CA TYR A 261 6.44 17.77 4.89
C TYR A 261 7.40 18.69 4.12
N VAL A 262 7.14 20.01 4.08
CA VAL A 262 7.94 20.97 3.29
C VAL A 262 9.42 20.92 3.70
N ALA A 263 9.70 21.11 4.99
CA ALA A 263 11.07 21.17 5.50
C ALA A 263 11.83 19.86 5.25
N GLY A 264 11.17 18.71 5.43
CA GLY A 264 11.75 17.41 5.12
C GLY A 264 12.04 17.24 3.63
N ALA A 265 11.10 17.62 2.77
CA ALA A 265 11.24 17.48 1.32
C ALA A 265 12.38 18.34 0.76
N GLU A 266 12.52 19.58 1.23
CA GLU A 266 13.63 20.46 0.85
C GLU A 266 14.98 19.88 1.27
N ARG A 267 15.07 19.33 2.48
CA ARG A 267 16.31 18.77 3.02
C ARG A 267 16.73 17.50 2.29
N VAL A 268 15.79 16.61 1.98
CA VAL A 268 16.03 15.42 1.16
C VAL A 268 16.48 15.81 -0.26
N ARG A 269 15.85 16.81 -0.88
CA ARG A 269 16.28 17.33 -2.20
C ARG A 269 17.73 17.77 -2.18
N ALA A 270 18.11 18.57 -1.17
CA ALA A 270 19.48 19.03 -1.00
C ALA A 270 20.47 17.87 -0.77
N ALA A 271 20.06 16.81 -0.05
CA ALA A 271 20.86 15.62 0.16
C ALA A 271 21.04 14.79 -1.14
N GLY A 272 19.98 14.61 -1.92
CA GLY A 272 20.00 13.90 -3.20
C GLY A 272 20.93 14.57 -4.22
N GLU A 273 20.90 15.90 -4.33
CA GLU A 273 21.80 16.67 -5.20
C GLU A 273 23.28 16.57 -4.79
N ARG A 274 23.58 16.40 -3.50
CA ARG A 274 24.95 16.16 -3.03
C ARG A 274 25.41 14.75 -3.38
N ALA A 275 24.56 13.75 -3.17
CA ALA A 275 24.87 12.35 -3.48
C ALA A 275 25.10 12.13 -4.99
N TYR A 276 24.28 12.76 -5.84
CA TYR A 276 24.45 12.69 -7.30
C TYR A 276 25.76 13.32 -7.78
N ARG A 277 26.13 14.48 -7.22
CA ARG A 277 27.39 15.17 -7.56
C ARG A 277 28.65 14.41 -7.13
N LEU A 278 28.58 13.67 -6.02
CA LEU A 278 29.70 12.85 -5.55
C LEU A 278 29.86 11.56 -6.36
N ALA A 279 28.78 10.99 -6.89
CA ALA A 279 28.83 9.79 -7.72
C ALA A 279 29.26 10.04 -9.18
N ALA A 280 29.27 11.31 -9.62
CA ALA A 280 29.70 11.73 -10.96
C ALA A 280 31.19 12.17 -11.02
N ARG A 281 31.94 11.98 -9.92
CA ARG A 281 33.38 12.20 -9.81
C ARG A 281 34.08 10.86 -9.65
#